data_AF-A0A524K4Q7-F1
#
_entry.id   AF-A0A524K4Q7-F1
#
_cell.length_a   1.000
_cell.length_b   1.000
_cell.length_c   1.000
_cell.angle_alpha   90.00
_cell.angle_beta   90.00
_cell.angle_gamma   90.00
#
_symmetry.space_group_name_H-M   'P 1'
#
loop_
_entity.id
_entity.type
_entity.pdbx_description
1 polymer ?
#
loop_
_entity_poly.entity_id
_entity_poly.type
_entity_poly.pdbx_seq_one_letter_code
_entity_poly.pdbx_strand_id
1 'polypeptide(L)'
;MSVTTLDFVEPFFTVRHLQDEAEYAIGPRSIVLNLSPKPIRARHQALCQFRSTVFTNMAIQDIARCLVIEDFEMNRDHEALFEEIKKKWTLVFEATGVERHKGVQLWRSRKEKLGDVEVNMCYAATIPLNVGMHRTHWGDRPFKEVHTQILGYGTMQQYAEQNLGTLYREDPMAPGCTHEPMYDRDCVYPWHQYETVTRAIFMATEMQLSDEEYAGIQNRER
;
A
#
# COMPACT_ATOMS: atom_id res chain seq x y z
N MET A 1 21.78 -11.77 -7.85
CA MET A 1 21.34 -10.40 -7.53
C MET A 1 20.05 -10.16 -8.28
N SER A 2 18.95 -10.09 -7.56
CA SER A 2 17.55 -10.07 -8.03
C SER A 2 16.87 -8.74 -7.70
N VAL A 3 17.65 -7.65 -7.75
CA VAL A 3 17.13 -6.28 -7.62
C VAL A 3 16.59 -5.84 -8.96
N THR A 4 15.29 -5.53 -9.01
CA THR A 4 14.60 -5.06 -10.22
C THR A 4 13.99 -3.69 -9.97
N THR A 5 14.16 -2.77 -10.93
CA THR A 5 13.45 -1.47 -10.91
C THR A 5 12.06 -1.65 -11.48
N LEU A 6 11.05 -1.12 -10.79
CA LEU A 6 9.67 -1.13 -11.25
C LEU A 6 9.30 0.26 -11.80
N ASP A 7 8.77 0.29 -13.02
CA ASP A 7 8.51 1.52 -13.77
C ASP A 7 7.02 1.94 -13.74
N PHE A 8 6.19 1.27 -12.91
CA PHE A 8 4.75 1.54 -12.77
C PHE A 8 4.40 2.94 -12.27
N VAL A 9 5.34 3.60 -11.60
CA VAL A 9 5.19 4.95 -11.03
C VAL A 9 6.22 5.93 -11.58
N GLU A 10 7.00 5.55 -12.59
CA GLU A 10 7.91 6.48 -13.25
C GLU A 10 7.14 7.60 -13.98
N PRO A 11 7.67 8.83 -14.01
CA PRO A 11 8.98 9.25 -13.50
C PRO A 11 8.93 9.75 -12.03
N PHE A 12 7.84 9.48 -11.31
CA PHE A 12 7.56 10.13 -10.03
C PHE A 12 8.27 9.48 -8.85
N PHE A 13 8.47 8.17 -8.86
CA PHE A 13 9.15 7.46 -7.79
C PHE A 13 10.05 6.38 -8.37
N THR A 14 11.21 6.19 -7.75
CA THR A 14 12.06 5.04 -8.01
C THR A 14 11.67 3.94 -7.03
N VAL A 15 11.14 2.84 -7.55
CA VAL A 15 10.75 1.68 -6.75
C VAL A 15 11.60 0.49 -7.13
N ARG A 16 12.21 -0.15 -6.14
CA ARG A 16 12.95 -1.40 -6.31
C ARG A 16 12.21 -2.56 -5.67
N HIS A 17 12.18 -3.67 -6.37
CA HIS A 17 11.81 -4.97 -5.83
C HIS A 17 13.09 -5.77 -5.59
N LEU A 18 13.29 -6.20 -4.35
CA LEU A 18 14.45 -6.98 -3.93
C LEU A 18 13.97 -8.38 -3.56
N GLN A 19 14.73 -9.39 -3.97
CA GLN A 19 14.49 -10.79 -3.63
C GLN A 19 15.80 -11.48 -3.29
N ASP A 20 15.79 -12.31 -2.25
CA ASP A 20 16.90 -13.19 -1.85
C ASP A 20 18.27 -12.49 -1.76
N GLU A 21 18.28 -11.26 -1.23
CA GLU A 21 19.49 -10.48 -1.01
C GLU A 21 19.98 -10.61 0.43
N ALA A 22 21.27 -10.86 0.61
CA ALA A 22 21.88 -10.91 1.94
C ALA A 22 21.90 -9.53 2.61
N GLU A 23 22.21 -8.49 1.81
CA GLU A 23 22.33 -7.11 2.25
C GLU A 23 21.97 -6.17 1.10
N TYR A 24 21.39 -5.01 1.43
CA TYR A 24 21.16 -3.92 0.48
C TYR A 24 21.38 -2.56 1.15
N ALA A 25 22.12 -1.68 0.47
CA ALA A 25 22.40 -0.34 0.94
C ALA A 25 21.21 0.59 0.65
N ILE A 26 20.59 1.12 1.70
CA ILE A 26 19.56 2.16 1.62
C ILE A 26 20.24 3.52 1.61
N GLY A 27 19.90 4.33 0.59
CA GLY A 27 20.34 5.72 0.45
C GLY A 27 19.62 6.68 1.41
N PRO A 28 19.32 7.92 0.97
CA PRO A 28 18.51 8.87 1.73
C PRO A 28 17.12 8.33 2.10
N ARG A 29 16.28 9.17 2.72
CA ARG A 29 14.98 8.80 3.32
C ARG A 29 14.14 7.93 2.38
N SER A 30 14.21 6.61 2.58
CA SER A 30 13.60 5.60 1.70
C SER A 30 12.66 4.72 2.50
N ILE A 31 11.49 4.43 1.93
CA ILE A 31 10.51 3.55 2.56
C ILE A 31 10.84 2.12 2.18
N VAL A 32 10.96 1.24 3.16
CA VAL A 32 11.11 -0.20 2.95
C VAL A 32 9.86 -0.89 3.45
N LEU A 33 9.20 -1.66 2.59
CA LEU A 33 8.04 -2.50 2.91
C LEU A 33 8.45 -3.97 2.80
N ASN A 34 8.34 -4.72 3.91
CA ASN A 34 8.61 -6.15 3.89
C ASN A 34 7.39 -6.93 3.37
N LEU A 35 7.58 -7.72 2.31
CA LEU A 35 6.55 -8.59 1.73
C LEU A 35 6.66 -10.04 2.19
N SER A 36 7.75 -10.41 2.87
CA SER A 36 8.02 -11.78 3.34
C SER A 36 7.64 -12.00 4.81
N PRO A 37 7.20 -13.21 5.19
CA PRO A 37 7.12 -13.63 6.59
C PRO A 37 8.47 -13.56 7.31
N LYS A 38 9.61 -13.70 6.59
CA LYS A 38 10.94 -13.56 7.18
C LYS A 38 11.21 -12.07 7.46
N PRO A 39 11.59 -11.68 8.70
CA PRO A 39 11.85 -10.30 9.00
C PRO A 39 13.14 -9.81 8.34
N ILE A 40 13.10 -8.59 7.81
CA ILE A 40 14.29 -7.86 7.38
C ILE A 40 14.98 -7.29 8.62
N ARG A 41 16.30 -7.39 8.68
CA ARG A 41 17.10 -6.90 9.81
C ARG A 41 17.72 -5.55 9.50
N ALA A 42 17.65 -4.66 10.48
CA ALA A 42 18.21 -3.32 10.43
C ALA A 42 18.83 -3.03 11.80
N ARG A 43 20.16 -3.16 11.92
CA ARG A 43 20.85 -3.16 13.22
C ARG A 43 20.23 -4.20 14.17
N HIS A 44 19.68 -3.77 15.32
CA HIS A 44 19.03 -4.64 16.30
C HIS A 44 17.51 -4.71 16.12
N GLN A 45 16.96 -4.08 15.08
CA GLN A 45 15.52 -4.06 14.81
C GLN A 45 15.14 -5.07 13.71
N ALA A 46 13.88 -5.46 13.73
CA ALA A 46 13.27 -6.33 12.73
C ALA A 46 12.07 -5.62 12.10
N LEU A 47 11.98 -5.66 10.78
CA LEU A 47 10.81 -5.24 10.03
C LEU A 47 10.04 -6.49 9.60
N CYS A 48 8.92 -6.77 10.27
CA CYS A 48 8.07 -7.93 10.00
C CYS A 48 7.26 -7.77 8.71
N GLN A 49 6.62 -8.85 8.25
CA GLN A 49 5.74 -8.83 7.08
C GLN A 49 4.67 -7.73 7.17
N PHE A 50 4.39 -7.08 6.04
CA PHE A 50 3.45 -5.96 5.92
C PHE A 50 3.73 -4.78 6.85
N ARG A 51 4.96 -4.69 7.37
CA ARG A 51 5.45 -3.48 8.01
C ARG A 51 6.31 -2.71 7.03
N SER A 52 6.18 -1.40 7.12
CA SER A 52 7.13 -0.49 6.51
C SER A 52 7.64 0.52 7.51
N THR A 53 8.80 1.10 7.19
CA THR A 53 9.34 2.27 7.88
C THR A 53 10.27 3.01 6.93
N VAL A 54 10.69 4.21 7.35
CA VAL A 54 11.74 4.98 6.66
C VAL A 54 13.10 4.59 7.23
N PHE A 55 14.00 4.12 6.37
CA PHE A 55 15.42 4.00 6.67
C PHE A 55 16.21 5.13 6.03
N THR A 56 17.38 5.44 6.57
CA THR A 56 18.23 6.54 6.09
C THR A 56 19.70 6.16 6.23
N ASN A 57 20.41 6.15 5.09
CA ASN A 57 21.85 5.96 4.95
C ASN A 57 22.38 4.76 5.76
N MET A 58 21.81 3.58 5.51
CA MET A 58 22.16 2.35 6.22
C MET A 58 21.94 1.11 5.36
N ALA A 59 22.55 -0.02 5.74
CA ALA A 59 22.28 -1.31 5.11
C ALA A 59 21.16 -2.07 5.84
N ILE A 60 20.27 -2.71 5.08
CA ILE A 60 19.32 -3.71 5.58
C ILE A 60 19.80 -5.12 5.18
N GLN A 61 19.44 -6.12 5.97
CA GLN A 61 19.95 -7.49 5.85
C GLN A 61 18.81 -8.51 5.89
N ASP A 62 19.12 -9.76 5.52
CA ASP A 62 18.17 -10.90 5.55
C ASP A 62 16.94 -10.70 4.64
N ILE A 63 17.15 -10.16 3.45
CA ILE A 63 16.07 -9.73 2.56
C ILE A 63 15.57 -10.93 1.75
N ALA A 64 14.48 -11.55 2.22
CA ALA A 64 13.78 -12.55 1.41
C ALA A 64 13.00 -11.88 0.28
N ARG A 65 12.18 -10.86 0.60
CA ARG A 65 11.41 -10.11 -0.40
C ARG A 65 10.90 -8.78 0.14
N CYS A 66 11.21 -7.67 -0.54
CA CYS A 66 10.71 -6.35 -0.13
C CYS A 66 10.57 -5.37 -1.29
N LEU A 67 9.86 -4.28 -1.03
CA LEU A 67 9.86 -3.08 -1.87
C LEU A 67 10.64 -1.96 -1.20
N VAL A 68 11.41 -1.22 -1.98
CA VAL A 68 12.10 -0.01 -1.55
C VAL A 68 11.63 1.15 -2.43
N ILE A 69 11.03 2.17 -1.82
CA ILE A 69 10.76 3.46 -2.48
C ILE A 69 11.91 4.38 -2.11
N GLU A 70 12.81 4.59 -3.07
CA GLU A 70 14.03 5.37 -2.87
C GLU A 70 13.72 6.87 -2.78
N ASP A 71 14.33 7.53 -1.79
CA ASP A 71 14.29 8.99 -1.58
C ASP A 71 12.89 9.60 -1.81
N PHE A 72 11.86 9.04 -1.16
CA PHE A 72 10.46 9.26 -1.58
C PHE A 72 10.00 10.73 -1.55
N GLU A 73 10.61 11.55 -0.69
CA GLU A 73 10.32 12.99 -0.61
C GLU A 73 10.97 13.76 -1.76
N MET A 74 12.16 13.34 -2.22
CA MET A 74 12.99 14.01 -3.25
C MET A 74 13.17 15.53 -3.06
N ASN A 75 12.86 16.08 -1.87
CA ASN A 75 12.79 17.52 -1.57
C ASN A 75 12.20 18.38 -2.71
N ARG A 76 11.10 17.91 -3.31
CA ARG A 76 10.51 18.50 -4.52
C ARG A 76 9.28 19.35 -4.22
N ASP A 77 8.90 20.16 -5.20
CA ASP A 77 7.62 20.85 -5.21
C ASP A 77 6.48 19.81 -5.34
N HIS A 78 5.76 19.59 -4.24
CA HIS A 78 4.64 18.66 -4.20
C HIS A 78 3.47 19.11 -5.09
N GLU A 79 3.26 20.41 -5.28
CA GLU A 79 2.18 20.89 -6.14
C GLU A 79 2.45 20.53 -7.60
N ALA A 80 3.68 20.82 -8.06
CA ALA A 80 4.11 20.45 -9.40
C ALA A 80 4.04 18.92 -9.61
N LEU A 81 4.47 18.13 -8.63
CA LEU A 81 4.35 16.67 -8.66
C LEU A 81 2.90 16.21 -8.85
N PHE A 82 1.97 16.75 -8.06
CA PHE A 82 0.57 16.35 -8.11
C PHE A 82 -0.08 16.71 -9.44
N GLU A 83 0.24 17.85 -10.03
CA GLU A 83 -0.25 18.23 -11.35
C GLU A 83 0.29 17.32 -12.46
N GLU A 84 1.56 16.90 -12.38
CA GLU A 84 2.11 15.91 -13.32
C GLU A 84 1.49 14.52 -13.15
N ILE A 85 1.21 14.11 -11.90
CA ILE A 85 0.54 12.84 -11.63
C ILE A 85 -0.86 12.82 -12.27
N LYS A 86 -1.65 13.88 -12.12
CA LYS A 86 -2.99 13.97 -12.73
C LYS A 86 -2.98 13.81 -14.26
N LYS A 87 -1.87 14.18 -14.92
CA LYS A 87 -1.70 14.06 -16.38
C LYS A 87 -1.37 12.62 -16.82
N LYS A 88 -0.76 11.81 -15.95
CA LYS A 88 -0.21 10.49 -16.30
C LYS A 88 -0.98 9.33 -15.69
N TRP A 89 -1.47 9.48 -14.46
CA TRP A 89 -2.25 8.45 -13.78
C TRP A 89 -3.73 8.56 -14.16
N THR A 90 -4.46 7.47 -14.01
CA THR A 90 -5.87 7.38 -14.40
C THR A 90 -6.77 7.55 -13.18
N LEU A 91 -7.91 8.24 -13.31
CA LEU A 91 -8.90 8.26 -12.23
C LEU A 91 -9.33 6.83 -11.90
N VAL A 92 -9.44 6.51 -10.61
CA VAL A 92 -9.79 5.15 -10.18
C VAL A 92 -11.16 4.73 -10.71
N PHE A 93 -12.12 5.66 -10.78
CA PHE A 93 -13.42 5.37 -11.39
C PHE A 93 -13.30 4.99 -12.87
N GLU A 94 -12.52 5.74 -13.65
CA GLU A 94 -12.30 5.44 -15.07
C GLU A 94 -11.60 4.09 -15.27
N ALA A 95 -10.69 3.74 -14.37
CA ALA A 95 -9.95 2.48 -14.44
C ALA A 95 -10.76 1.25 -14.01
N THR A 96 -11.77 1.41 -13.14
CA THR A 96 -12.44 0.28 -12.46
C THR A 96 -13.95 0.21 -12.69
N GLY A 97 -14.61 1.31 -13.03
CA GLY A 97 -16.07 1.41 -13.13
C GLY A 97 -16.82 1.23 -11.80
N VAL A 98 -16.13 1.15 -10.66
CA VAL A 98 -16.76 0.92 -9.35
C VAL A 98 -17.48 2.19 -8.91
N GLU A 99 -18.81 2.13 -8.78
CA GLU A 99 -19.67 3.29 -8.50
C GLU A 99 -19.26 4.11 -7.26
N ARG A 100 -18.71 3.48 -6.22
CA ARG A 100 -18.27 4.21 -5.01
C ARG A 100 -17.15 5.23 -5.28
N HIS A 101 -16.39 5.06 -6.37
CA HIS A 101 -15.31 5.96 -6.76
C HIS A 101 -15.79 7.07 -7.70
N LYS A 102 -17.07 7.08 -8.10
CA LYS A 102 -17.60 8.08 -9.04
C LYS A 102 -17.52 9.48 -8.45
N GLY A 103 -16.85 10.39 -9.18
CA GLY A 103 -16.61 11.76 -8.73
C GLY A 103 -15.53 11.90 -7.64
N VAL A 104 -14.90 10.79 -7.22
CA VAL A 104 -13.82 10.81 -6.25
C VAL A 104 -12.52 11.21 -6.94
N GLN A 105 -11.85 12.22 -6.40
CA GLN A 105 -10.58 12.73 -6.89
C GLN A 105 -9.40 11.85 -6.43
N LEU A 106 -9.42 10.60 -6.91
CA LEU A 106 -8.42 9.58 -6.65
C LEU A 106 -7.87 9.08 -7.98
N TRP A 107 -6.58 9.29 -8.22
CA TRP A 107 -5.85 8.77 -9.38
C TRP A 107 -5.03 7.57 -8.97
N ARG A 108 -4.78 6.64 -9.90
CA ARG A 108 -3.92 5.50 -9.67
C ARG A 108 -2.91 5.30 -10.79
N SER A 109 -1.73 4.83 -10.42
CA SER A 109 -0.79 4.25 -11.36
C SER A 109 -1.37 2.95 -11.97
N ARG A 110 -0.67 2.44 -12.99
CA ARG A 110 -0.90 1.05 -13.43
C ARG A 110 -0.61 0.08 -12.28
N LYS A 111 -1.23 -1.10 -12.34
CA LYS A 111 -0.93 -2.21 -11.45
C LYS A 111 0.35 -2.90 -11.92
N GLU A 112 1.23 -3.21 -10.98
CA GLU A 112 2.45 -3.98 -11.19
C GLU A 112 2.31 -5.32 -10.48
N LYS A 113 2.60 -6.42 -11.18
CA LYS A 113 2.44 -7.77 -10.64
C LYS A 113 3.82 -8.39 -10.35
N LEU A 114 4.02 -8.74 -9.10
CA LEU A 114 5.23 -9.34 -8.56
C LEU A 114 4.84 -10.73 -8.05
N GLY A 115 4.70 -11.73 -8.93
CA GLY A 115 4.23 -13.07 -8.52
C GLY A 115 2.81 -13.03 -7.90
N ASP A 116 2.70 -13.33 -6.62
CA ASP A 116 1.46 -13.34 -5.81
C ASP A 116 1.10 -11.98 -5.20
N VAL A 117 1.88 -10.93 -5.44
CA VAL A 117 1.59 -9.57 -4.97
C VAL A 117 1.32 -8.65 -6.15
N GLU A 118 0.29 -7.85 -6.06
CA GLU A 118 0.04 -6.72 -6.96
C GLU A 118 0.19 -5.41 -6.19
N VAL A 119 0.79 -4.40 -6.82
CA VAL A 119 0.93 -3.07 -6.24
C VAL A 119 0.51 -1.97 -7.22
N ASN A 120 -0.05 -0.89 -6.68
CA ASN A 120 -0.19 0.38 -7.39
C ASN A 120 -0.12 1.53 -6.39
N MET A 121 0.26 2.72 -6.85
CA MET A 121 0.16 3.94 -6.05
C MET A 121 -1.10 4.70 -6.42
N CYS A 122 -1.68 5.36 -5.42
CA CYS A 122 -2.88 6.16 -5.52
C CYS A 122 -2.58 7.58 -5.03
N TYR A 123 -3.01 8.58 -5.80
CA TYR A 123 -2.97 9.98 -5.43
C TYR A 123 -4.36 10.45 -5.02
N ALA A 124 -4.49 10.80 -3.74
CA ALA A 124 -5.68 11.33 -3.10
C ALA A 124 -5.64 12.87 -3.08
N ALA A 125 -6.41 13.52 -3.95
CA ALA A 125 -6.26 14.96 -4.20
C ALA A 125 -7.19 15.89 -3.40
N THR A 126 -8.16 15.35 -2.66
CA THR A 126 -9.08 16.15 -1.83
C THR A 126 -8.89 15.89 -0.35
N ILE A 127 -9.34 16.83 0.48
CA ILE A 127 -9.34 16.75 1.95
C ILE A 127 -10.74 17.16 2.43
N PRO A 128 -11.51 16.26 3.06
CA PRO A 128 -11.30 14.83 3.08
C PRO A 128 -11.48 14.20 1.68
N LEU A 129 -10.89 13.02 1.47
CA LEU A 129 -11.18 12.15 0.35
C LEU A 129 -12.14 11.06 0.85
N ASN A 130 -13.34 11.02 0.29
CA ASN A 130 -14.28 9.94 0.58
C ASN A 130 -14.18 8.86 -0.50
N VAL A 131 -13.39 7.81 -0.24
CA VAL A 131 -13.24 6.65 -1.13
C VAL A 131 -14.36 5.61 -0.96
N GLY A 132 -15.32 5.89 -0.09
CA GLY A 132 -16.47 5.04 0.21
C GLY A 132 -16.14 3.89 1.17
N MET A 133 -16.93 3.79 2.23
CA MET A 133 -16.83 2.71 3.21
C MET A 133 -17.18 1.36 2.59
N HIS A 134 -16.33 0.36 2.80
CA HIS A 134 -16.52 -0.98 2.25
C HIS A 134 -15.94 -2.06 3.15
N ARG A 135 -16.37 -3.31 2.91
CA ARG A 135 -15.89 -4.51 3.61
C ARG A 135 -15.44 -5.63 2.68
N THR A 136 -15.75 -5.49 1.39
CA THR A 136 -15.38 -6.45 0.34
C THR A 136 -14.47 -5.76 -0.66
N HIS A 137 -13.42 -6.48 -1.04
CA HIS A 137 -12.57 -6.11 -2.17
C HIS A 137 -13.08 -6.81 -3.43
N TRP A 138 -12.89 -6.17 -4.58
CA TRP A 138 -13.42 -6.62 -5.87
C TRP A 138 -12.42 -7.55 -6.56
N GLY A 139 -12.89 -8.68 -7.06
CA GLY A 139 -12.09 -9.70 -7.74
C GLY A 139 -12.72 -11.09 -7.61
N ASP A 140 -12.22 -12.07 -8.37
CA ASP A 140 -12.76 -13.44 -8.36
C ASP A 140 -12.39 -14.23 -7.09
N ARG A 141 -11.37 -13.77 -6.36
CA ARG A 141 -10.88 -14.38 -5.10
C ARG A 141 -10.62 -13.31 -4.04
N PRO A 142 -10.83 -13.62 -2.76
CA PRO A 142 -10.42 -12.73 -1.68
C PRO A 142 -8.89 -12.58 -1.65
N PHE A 143 -8.41 -11.41 -1.23
CA PHE A 143 -6.99 -11.10 -1.11
C PHE A 143 -6.70 -10.25 0.13
N LYS A 144 -5.42 -10.24 0.52
CA LYS A 144 -4.89 -9.50 1.66
C LYS A 144 -4.39 -8.15 1.18
N GLU A 145 -4.93 -7.06 1.70
CA GLU A 145 -4.58 -5.69 1.31
C GLU A 145 -3.99 -4.95 2.51
N VAL A 146 -2.90 -4.23 2.24
CA VAL A 146 -2.40 -3.17 3.10
C VAL A 146 -2.04 -1.93 2.28
N HIS A 147 -2.19 -0.76 2.88
CA HIS A 147 -1.77 0.51 2.32
C HIS A 147 -0.53 1.05 3.04
N THR A 148 0.46 1.47 2.26
CA THR A 148 1.66 2.15 2.75
C THR A 148 1.58 3.63 2.38
N GLN A 149 1.66 4.54 3.34
CA GLN A 149 1.69 5.98 3.08
C GLN A 149 3.04 6.37 2.48
N ILE A 150 3.03 7.02 1.33
CA ILE A 150 4.24 7.49 0.62
C ILE A 150 4.46 8.98 0.85
N LEU A 151 3.46 9.81 0.58
CA LEU A 151 3.49 11.26 0.83
C LEU A 151 2.21 11.72 1.50
N GLY A 152 2.29 12.81 2.27
CA GLY A 152 1.15 13.36 2.99
C GLY A 152 0.70 12.50 4.17
N TYR A 153 -0.45 12.87 4.74
CA TYR A 153 -1.02 12.25 5.93
C TYR A 153 -2.48 11.84 5.70
N GLY A 154 -2.88 10.75 6.33
CA GLY A 154 -4.25 10.26 6.33
C GLY A 154 -4.52 9.37 7.52
N THR A 155 -5.65 8.68 7.48
CA THR A 155 -6.10 7.77 8.53
C THR A 155 -6.80 6.59 7.88
N MET A 156 -6.45 5.37 8.29
CA MET A 156 -7.27 4.19 8.03
C MET A 156 -8.26 4.02 9.16
N GLN A 157 -9.55 4.00 8.83
CA GLN A 157 -10.63 3.98 9.81
C GLN A 157 -11.41 2.67 9.70
N GLN A 158 -11.82 2.11 10.84
CA GLN A 158 -12.64 0.90 10.91
C GLN A 158 -13.92 1.13 11.72
N TYR A 159 -15.01 0.55 11.23
CA TYR A 159 -16.37 0.76 11.68
C TYR A 159 -17.08 -0.58 11.91
N ALA A 160 -17.95 -0.64 12.92
CA ALA A 160 -18.70 -1.85 13.21
C ALA A 160 -19.77 -2.12 12.14
N GLU A 161 -20.35 -1.05 11.58
CA GLU A 161 -21.39 -1.08 10.56
C GLU A 161 -21.02 -0.14 9.40
N GLN A 162 -21.82 -0.12 8.33
CA GLN A 162 -21.69 0.86 7.25
C GLN A 162 -22.20 2.25 7.70
N ASN A 163 -21.66 2.76 8.81
CA ASN A 163 -22.12 3.93 9.52
C ASN A 163 -20.95 4.64 10.24
N LEU A 164 -20.72 5.90 9.89
CA LEU A 164 -19.64 6.72 10.46
C LEU A 164 -19.72 6.84 11.99
N GLY A 165 -20.91 6.78 12.58
CA GLY A 165 -21.11 6.81 14.04
C GLY A 165 -20.65 5.55 14.78
N THR A 166 -20.21 4.52 14.05
CA THR A 166 -19.76 3.24 14.63
C THR A 166 -18.24 3.05 14.54
N LEU A 167 -17.49 4.14 14.37
CA LEU A 167 -16.03 4.16 14.39
C LEU A 167 -15.52 3.55 15.70
N TYR A 168 -14.67 2.53 15.61
CA TYR A 168 -14.06 1.90 16.79
C TYR A 168 -12.52 1.88 16.75
N ARG A 169 -11.91 2.18 15.60
CA ARG A 169 -10.45 2.19 15.44
C ARG A 169 -10.01 3.12 14.33
N GLU A 170 -8.90 3.80 14.58
CA GLU A 170 -8.19 4.63 13.62
C GLU A 170 -6.69 4.34 13.68
N ASP A 171 -6.09 4.09 12.52
CA ASP A 171 -4.64 3.96 12.37
C ASP A 171 -4.12 5.22 11.64
N PRO A 172 -3.34 6.11 12.29
CA PRO A 172 -2.79 7.28 11.64
C PRO A 172 -1.71 6.88 10.62
N MET A 173 -1.75 7.49 9.45
CA MET A 173 -0.88 7.19 8.32
C MET A 173 0.03 8.37 8.04
N ALA A 174 1.32 8.21 8.34
CA ALA A 174 2.40 9.14 7.99
C ALA A 174 3.37 8.47 7.01
N PRO A 175 4.18 9.23 6.24
CA PRO A 175 5.09 8.63 5.27
C PRO A 175 5.96 7.51 5.85
N GLY A 176 5.95 6.36 5.19
CA GLY A 176 6.62 5.13 5.63
C GLY A 176 5.82 4.25 6.56
N CYS A 177 4.61 4.63 6.99
CA CYS A 177 3.70 3.77 7.75
C CYS A 177 2.88 2.87 6.83
N THR A 178 2.77 1.60 7.21
CA THR A 178 1.76 0.67 6.68
C THR A 178 0.80 0.34 7.81
N HIS A 179 -0.51 0.44 7.58
CA HIS A 179 -1.48 0.08 8.61
C HIS A 179 -1.42 -1.42 8.92
N GLU A 180 -1.95 -1.82 10.08
CA GLU A 180 -2.06 -3.25 10.39
C GLU A 180 -2.99 -3.93 9.39
N PRO A 181 -2.71 -5.18 8.97
CA PRO A 181 -3.70 -6.02 8.30
C PRO A 181 -5.05 -5.99 9.05
N MET A 182 -6.12 -5.66 8.33
CA MET A 182 -7.48 -5.56 8.91
C MET A 182 -8.34 -6.80 8.68
N TYR A 183 -7.92 -7.65 7.74
CA TYR A 183 -8.66 -8.83 7.39
C TYR A 183 -8.63 -9.87 8.51
N ASP A 184 -9.72 -10.63 8.63
CA ASP A 184 -9.73 -11.83 9.45
C ASP A 184 -9.16 -13.05 8.70
N ARG A 185 -9.25 -14.23 9.33
CA ARG A 185 -8.75 -15.50 8.78
C ARG A 185 -9.43 -15.93 7.47
N ASP A 186 -10.60 -15.37 7.17
CA ASP A 186 -11.43 -15.67 6.00
C ASP A 186 -11.33 -14.54 4.97
N CYS A 187 -10.37 -13.62 5.16
CA CYS A 187 -10.14 -12.44 4.34
C CYS A 187 -11.36 -11.49 4.28
N VAL A 188 -12.19 -11.50 5.32
CA VAL A 188 -13.28 -10.54 5.51
C VAL A 188 -12.73 -9.33 6.23
N TYR A 189 -13.05 -8.14 5.73
CA TYR A 189 -12.62 -6.88 6.34
C TYR A 189 -13.75 -6.31 7.19
N PRO A 190 -13.44 -5.52 8.23
CA PRO A 190 -14.42 -4.62 8.81
C PRO A 190 -14.88 -3.61 7.77
N TRP A 191 -15.97 -2.90 8.05
CA TRP A 191 -16.26 -1.70 7.30
C TRP A 191 -15.12 -0.72 7.49
N HIS A 192 -14.49 -0.27 6.41
CA HIS A 192 -13.31 0.58 6.50
C HIS A 192 -13.27 1.61 5.37
N GLN A 193 -12.52 2.67 5.60
CA GLN A 193 -12.19 3.68 4.60
C GLN A 193 -10.83 4.33 4.89
N TYR A 194 -10.21 4.87 3.85
CA TYR A 194 -9.09 5.81 3.99
C TYR A 194 -9.64 7.23 3.94
N GLU A 195 -9.24 8.06 4.90
CA GLU A 195 -9.51 9.50 4.90
C GLU A 195 -8.19 10.28 4.85
N THR A 196 -8.12 11.27 3.98
CA THR A 196 -6.97 12.17 3.91
C THR A 196 -7.04 13.27 4.95
N VAL A 197 -5.91 13.51 5.62
CA VAL A 197 -5.67 14.72 6.43
C VAL A 197 -4.96 15.78 5.58
N THR A 198 -4.10 15.35 4.65
CA THR A 198 -3.55 16.18 3.57
C THR A 198 -3.76 15.50 2.23
N ARG A 199 -3.55 16.24 1.12
CA ARG A 199 -3.31 15.58 -0.16
C ARG A 199 -2.17 14.59 -0.01
N ALA A 200 -2.36 13.40 -0.56
CA ALA A 200 -1.57 12.25 -0.14
C ALA A 200 -1.33 11.27 -1.29
N ILE A 201 -0.21 10.57 -1.22
CA ILE A 201 0.07 9.41 -2.07
C ILE A 201 0.26 8.22 -1.16
N PHE A 202 -0.47 7.14 -1.42
CA PHE A 202 -0.32 5.86 -0.74
C PHE A 202 -0.17 4.74 -1.76
N MET A 203 0.48 3.66 -1.39
CA MET A 203 0.62 2.45 -2.19
C MET A 203 -0.33 1.38 -1.67
N ALA A 204 -1.20 0.86 -2.53
CA ALA A 204 -1.96 -0.34 -2.25
C ALA A 204 -1.11 -1.57 -2.59
N THR A 205 -1.05 -2.51 -1.64
CA THR A 205 -0.36 -3.80 -1.80
C THR A 205 -1.38 -4.91 -1.57
N GLU A 206 -1.67 -5.65 -2.63
CA GLU A 206 -2.65 -6.74 -2.65
C GLU A 206 -1.92 -8.08 -2.80
N MET A 207 -1.92 -8.91 -1.77
CA MET A 207 -1.35 -10.26 -1.78
C MET A 207 -2.46 -11.30 -2.01
N GLN A 208 -2.31 -12.04 -3.09
CA GLN A 208 -3.19 -13.14 -3.48
C GLN A 208 -3.03 -14.31 -2.51
N LEU A 209 -4.12 -15.02 -2.25
CA LEU A 209 -4.08 -16.25 -1.47
C LEU A 209 -3.45 -17.39 -2.28
N SER A 210 -2.69 -18.23 -1.61
CA SER A 210 -2.34 -19.54 -2.16
C SER A 210 -3.59 -20.40 -2.37
N ASP A 211 -3.51 -21.39 -3.26
CA ASP A 211 -4.63 -22.32 -3.49
C ASP A 211 -5.01 -23.07 -2.21
N GLU A 212 -4.05 -23.36 -1.34
CA GLU A 212 -4.27 -24.00 -0.04
C GLU A 212 -5.07 -23.09 0.92
N GLU A 213 -4.66 -21.82 1.05
CA GLU A 213 -5.39 -20.85 1.86
C GLU A 213 -6.83 -20.65 1.36
N TYR A 214 -7.00 -20.54 0.05
CA TYR A 214 -8.31 -20.36 -0.56
C TYR A 214 -9.21 -21.59 -0.36
N ALA A 215 -8.70 -22.80 -0.60
CA ALA A 215 -9.44 -24.04 -0.34
C ALA A 215 -9.79 -24.17 1.16
N GLY A 216 -8.90 -23.73 2.04
CA GLY A 216 -9.14 -23.68 3.48
C GLY A 216 -10.33 -22.81 3.87
N ILE A 217 -10.50 -21.64 3.23
CA ILE A 217 -11.66 -20.76 3.44
C ILE A 217 -12.93 -21.45 2.96
N GLN A 218 -12.94 -21.98 1.74
CA GLN A 218 -14.13 -22.62 1.15
C GLN A 218 -14.64 -23.82 1.96
N ASN A 219 -13.74 -24.56 2.61
CA ASN A 219 -14.11 -25.71 3.44
C ASN A 219 -14.72 -25.32 4.79
N ARG A 220 -14.49 -24.10 5.29
CA ARG A 220 -15.07 -23.61 6.54
C ARG A 220 -16.48 -23.05 6.38
N GLU A 221 -16.83 -22.66 5.16
CA GLU A 221 -18.16 -22.16 4.79
C GLU A 221 -19.15 -23.29 4.47
N ARG A 222 -18.70 -24.55 4.46
CA ARG A 222 -19.52 -25.77 4.28
C ARG A 222 -19.80 -26.44 5.61
#